data_AF-A0A0S8CF03-F1
#
_entry.id   AF-A0A0S8CF03-F1
#
_cell.length_a   1.000
_cell.length_b   1.000
_cell.length_c   1.000
_cell.angle_alpha   90.00
_cell.angle_beta   90.00
_cell.angle_gamma   90.00
#
_symmetry.space_group_name_H-M   'P 1'
#
loop_
_entity.id
_entity.type
_entity.pdbx_description
1 polymer ?
#
loop_
_entity_poly.entity_id
_entity_poly.type
_entity_poly.pdbx_seq_one_letter_code
_entity_poly.pdbx_strand_id
1 'polypeptide(L)'
;MPYLAASYNPDIRQTLIRTANILQDEEELLEKQGTAAFTETVTAVPADTAAQMYDVSTPTALSHPQELKISLELFHRYPRAIQRRILEKCCWLMLCEPRSRQIESLLQLAMQDSPGGSLHLADGLRVIRNKDQIRFEYPRGRGLFRGRLATGTGVELPETNIPAPGSYDFPALNKRLIVEYL
;
A
#
# COMPACT_ATOMS: atom_id res chain seq x y z
N MET A 1 -6.77 17.98 -35.76
CA MET A 1 -6.65 19.44 -35.50
C MET A 1 -7.43 20.31 -36.49
N PRO A 2 -7.29 20.21 -37.83
CA PRO A 2 -7.98 21.13 -38.75
C PRO A 2 -9.52 21.07 -38.66
N TYR A 3 -10.10 19.89 -38.44
CA TYR A 3 -11.55 19.73 -38.23
C TYR A 3 -12.08 20.49 -37.01
N LEU A 4 -11.37 20.44 -35.87
CA LEU A 4 -11.78 21.13 -34.64
C LEU A 4 -11.62 22.65 -34.77
N ALA A 5 -10.58 23.10 -35.48
CA ALA A 5 -10.35 24.52 -35.74
C ALA A 5 -11.43 25.11 -36.65
N ALA A 6 -11.77 24.39 -37.73
CA ALA A 6 -12.77 24.85 -38.69
C ALA A 6 -14.21 24.77 -38.17
N SER A 7 -14.53 23.79 -37.31
CA SER A 7 -15.93 23.49 -36.93
C SER A 7 -16.33 23.99 -35.53
N TYR A 8 -15.37 24.33 -34.66
CA TYR A 8 -15.68 24.69 -33.26
C TYR A 8 -14.97 25.95 -32.78
N ASN A 9 -13.64 25.99 -32.85
CA ASN A 9 -12.87 27.14 -32.38
C ASN A 9 -11.60 27.31 -33.23
N PRO A 10 -11.49 28.36 -34.03
CA PRO A 10 -10.31 28.60 -34.87
C PRO A 10 -9.01 28.69 -34.05
N ASP A 11 -9.10 29.14 -32.79
CA ASP A 11 -7.97 29.27 -31.87
C ASP A 11 -7.78 28.05 -30.95
N ILE A 12 -8.40 26.90 -31.25
CA ILE A 12 -8.36 25.69 -30.40
C ILE A 12 -6.93 25.28 -30.05
N ARG A 13 -5.97 25.48 -30.97
CA ARG A 13 -4.56 25.21 -30.71
C ARG A 13 -4.03 26.09 -29.57
N GLN A 14 -4.32 27.39 -29.61
CA GLN A 14 -3.86 28.34 -28.60
C GLN A 14 -4.54 28.08 -27.27
N THR A 15 -5.83 27.75 -27.28
CA THR A 15 -6.57 27.33 -26.08
C THR A 15 -5.94 26.09 -25.44
N LEU A 16 -5.66 25.04 -26.22
CA LEU A 16 -5.05 23.81 -25.71
C LEU A 16 -3.66 24.04 -25.13
N ILE A 17 -2.82 24.86 -25.78
CA ILE A 17 -1.50 25.23 -25.24
C ILE A 17 -1.64 25.96 -23.92
N ARG A 18 -2.55 26.94 -23.84
CA ARG A 18 -2.80 27.67 -22.59
C ARG A 18 -3.29 26.74 -21.49
N THR A 19 -4.23 25.85 -21.79
CA THR A 19 -4.72 24.85 -20.83
C THR A 19 -3.60 23.91 -20.39
N ALA A 20 -2.75 23.45 -21.30
CA ALA A 20 -1.62 22.59 -20.95
C ALA A 20 -0.63 23.28 -19.99
N ASN A 21 -0.32 24.57 -20.23
CA ASN A 21 0.54 25.34 -19.34
C ASN A 21 -0.08 25.49 -17.95
N ILE A 22 -1.38 25.83 -17.87
CA ILE A 22 -2.09 25.94 -16.58
C ILE A 22 -2.05 24.59 -15.83
N LEU A 23 -2.35 23.49 -16.52
CA LEU A 23 -2.33 22.15 -15.92
C LEU A 23 -0.93 21.75 -15.45
N GLN A 24 0.12 22.15 -16.17
CA GLN A 24 1.49 21.91 -15.76
C GLN A 24 1.83 22.64 -14.46
N ASP A 25 1.49 23.93 -14.36
CA ASP A 25 1.72 24.74 -13.17
C ASP A 25 0.94 24.19 -11.96
N GLU A 26 -0.31 23.78 -12.18
CA GLU A 26 -1.16 23.14 -11.16
C GLU A 26 -0.60 21.79 -10.69
N GLU A 27 -0.11 20.97 -11.62
CA GLU A 27 0.51 19.68 -11.31
C GLU A 27 1.79 19.86 -10.49
N GLU A 28 2.63 20.85 -10.82
CA GLU A 28 3.83 21.16 -10.04
C GLU A 28 3.49 21.58 -8.61
N LEU A 29 2.44 22.39 -8.44
CA LEU A 29 1.96 22.78 -7.12
C LEU A 29 1.45 21.58 -6.31
N LEU A 30 0.64 20.73 -6.93
CA LEU A 30 0.09 19.53 -6.30
C LEU A 30 1.20 18.55 -5.90
N GLU A 31 2.24 18.41 -6.71
CA GLU A 31 3.38 17.55 -6.41
C GLU A 31 4.19 18.07 -5.22
N LYS A 32 4.42 19.39 -5.12
CA LYS A 32 5.07 20.02 -3.97
C LYS A 32 4.28 19.80 -2.68
N GLN A 33 2.97 20.10 -2.72
CA GLN A 33 2.09 19.90 -1.56
C GLN A 33 1.97 18.43 -1.18
N GLY A 34 1.84 17.54 -2.15
CA GLY A 34 1.77 16.09 -1.95
C GLY A 34 3.05 15.54 -1.32
N THR A 35 4.22 16.04 -1.73
CA THR A 35 5.51 15.62 -1.16
C THR A 35 5.69 16.09 0.29
N ALA A 36 5.30 17.33 0.59
CA ALA A 36 5.32 17.84 1.96
C ALA A 36 4.39 17.03 2.87
N ALA A 37 3.15 16.80 2.42
CA ALA A 37 2.15 16.04 3.15
C ALA A 37 2.55 14.56 3.34
N PHE A 38 3.17 13.96 2.33
CA PHE A 38 3.72 12.60 2.42
C PHE A 38 4.77 12.51 3.53
N THR A 39 5.73 13.45 3.54
CA THR A 39 6.78 13.48 4.58
C THR A 39 6.22 13.62 5.98
N GLU A 40 5.15 14.41 6.17
CA GLU A 40 4.50 14.58 7.46
C GLU A 40 3.69 13.35 7.90
N THR A 41 3.04 12.65 6.96
CA THR A 41 2.12 11.55 7.27
C THR A 41 2.77 10.20 7.44
N VAL A 42 3.94 9.98 6.83
CA VAL A 42 4.65 8.71 6.86
C VAL A 42 5.40 8.55 8.17
N THR A 43 5.09 7.48 8.91
CA THR A 43 5.66 7.22 10.26
C THR A 43 6.74 6.16 10.26
N ALA A 44 6.85 5.35 9.21
CA ALA A 44 7.90 4.36 9.04
C ALA A 44 8.15 4.09 7.56
N VAL A 45 9.41 4.10 7.14
CA VAL A 45 9.86 3.84 5.76
C VAL A 45 10.78 2.61 5.79
N PRO A 46 10.73 1.71 4.79
CA PRO A 46 11.66 0.59 4.74
C PRO A 46 13.11 1.10 4.59
N ALA A 47 14.03 0.56 5.41
CA ALA A 47 15.42 0.98 5.45
C ALA A 47 16.14 0.84 4.09
N ASP A 48 15.78 -0.18 3.31
CA ASP A 48 16.39 -0.47 2.00
C ASP A 48 15.96 0.50 0.89
N THR A 49 14.78 1.12 1.03
CA THR A 49 14.24 2.08 0.04
C THR A 49 14.94 3.43 0.08
N ALA A 50 15.52 3.83 1.22
CA ALA A 50 16.28 5.07 1.33
C ALA A 50 17.61 5.01 0.54
N ALA A 51 18.21 3.81 0.41
CA ALA A 51 19.45 3.60 -0.35
C ALA A 51 19.19 3.41 -1.85
N GLN A 52 18.04 2.86 -2.25
CA GLN A 52 17.70 2.55 -3.64
C GLN A 52 17.16 3.75 -4.46
N MET A 53 16.93 4.91 -3.84
CA MET A 53 16.66 6.14 -4.59
C MET A 53 17.87 6.62 -5.43
N TYR A 54 19.06 6.06 -5.21
CA TYR A 54 20.31 6.49 -5.86
C TYR A 54 20.99 5.45 -6.76
N ASP A 55 20.48 4.21 -6.87
CA ASP A 55 21.09 3.19 -7.75
C ASP A 55 20.04 2.35 -8.49
N VAL A 56 20.00 2.51 -9.82
CA VAL A 56 18.97 1.99 -10.74
C VAL A 56 19.38 0.62 -11.34
N SER A 57 20.48 0.02 -10.89
CA SER A 57 21.19 -0.96 -11.73
C SER A 57 20.99 -2.43 -11.38
N THR A 58 20.17 -2.83 -10.40
CA THR A 58 19.92 -4.26 -10.16
C THR A 58 18.56 -4.55 -9.52
N PRO A 59 17.71 -5.41 -10.11
CA PRO A 59 16.50 -5.89 -9.46
C PRO A 59 16.89 -7.02 -8.51
N THR A 60 17.46 -6.69 -7.36
CA THR A 60 17.69 -7.68 -6.31
C THR A 60 16.32 -8.06 -5.74
N ALA A 61 15.99 -9.35 -5.77
CA ALA A 61 14.80 -9.88 -5.12
C ALA A 61 14.88 -9.56 -3.62
N LEU A 62 14.15 -8.53 -3.20
CA LEU A 62 14.08 -8.08 -1.82
C LEU A 62 13.43 -9.19 -1.00
N SER A 63 14.28 -10.00 -0.36
CA SER A 63 13.91 -11.18 0.41
C SER A 63 13.49 -10.84 1.85
N HIS A 64 13.45 -9.55 2.19
CA HIS A 64 13.09 -9.08 3.52
C HIS A 64 11.69 -8.45 3.53
N PRO A 65 10.95 -8.58 4.64
CA PRO A 65 9.67 -7.91 4.80
C PRO A 65 9.86 -6.39 4.76
N GLN A 66 9.21 -5.74 3.80
CA GLN A 66 9.17 -4.28 3.71
C GLN A 66 7.85 -3.76 4.26
N GLU A 67 7.93 -2.71 5.07
CA GLU A 67 6.78 -2.12 5.75
C GLU A 67 6.84 -0.59 5.60
N LEU A 68 5.74 0.01 5.14
CA LEU A 68 5.52 1.45 5.09
C LEU A 68 4.25 1.77 5.86
N LYS A 69 4.32 2.74 6.78
CA LYS A 69 3.18 3.14 7.63
C LYS A 69 2.83 4.61 7.43
N ILE A 70 1.54 4.89 7.37
CA ILE A 70 1.00 6.25 7.38
C ILE A 70 0.05 6.45 8.55
N SER A 71 0.12 7.63 9.18
CA SER A 71 -0.83 8.07 10.22
C SER A 71 -2.15 8.50 9.58
N LEU A 72 -3.25 7.83 9.94
CA LEU A 72 -4.58 8.21 9.46
C LEU A 72 -5.02 9.57 10.00
N GLU A 73 -4.63 9.91 11.23
CA GLU A 73 -4.96 11.20 11.85
C GLU A 73 -4.42 12.37 11.01
N LEU A 74 -3.14 12.30 10.63
CA LEU A 74 -2.51 13.33 9.80
C LEU A 74 -3.04 13.28 8.36
N PHE A 75 -3.21 12.08 7.81
CA PHE A 75 -3.73 11.88 6.47
C PHE A 75 -5.11 12.53 6.26
N HIS A 76 -5.99 12.43 7.25
CA HIS A 76 -7.34 12.99 7.19
C HIS A 76 -7.39 14.52 7.21
N ARG A 77 -6.31 15.20 7.64
CA ARG A 77 -6.24 16.68 7.65
C ARG A 77 -6.09 17.26 6.25
N TYR A 78 -5.64 16.48 5.28
CA TYR A 78 -5.41 16.96 3.92
C TYR A 78 -6.64 16.83 3.02
N PRO A 79 -6.79 17.72 2.02
CA PRO A 79 -7.81 17.57 0.99
C PRO A 79 -7.67 16.27 0.20
N ARG A 80 -8.78 15.80 -0.39
CA ARG A 80 -8.85 14.53 -1.13
C ARG A 80 -7.83 14.41 -2.26
N ALA A 81 -7.50 15.51 -2.94
CA ALA A 81 -6.48 15.52 -4.00
C ALA A 81 -5.08 15.16 -3.45
N ILE A 82 -4.72 15.74 -2.31
CA ILE A 82 -3.44 15.47 -1.64
C ILE A 82 -3.42 14.06 -1.03
N GLN A 83 -4.53 13.62 -0.44
CA GLN A 83 -4.67 12.23 0.03
C GLN A 83 -4.39 11.20 -1.08
N ARG A 84 -4.92 11.41 -2.30
CA ARG A 84 -4.61 10.53 -3.44
C ARG A 84 -3.12 10.52 -3.78
N ARG A 85 -2.49 11.70 -3.81
CA ARG A 85 -1.04 11.81 -4.08
C ARG A 85 -0.20 11.13 -3.01
N ILE A 86 -0.57 11.22 -1.73
CA ILE A 86 0.10 10.49 -0.66
C ILE A 86 0.03 8.98 -0.90
N LEU A 87 -1.18 8.44 -1.18
CA LEU A 87 -1.36 7.01 -1.41
C LEU A 87 -0.64 6.52 -2.67
N GLU A 88 -0.62 7.33 -3.73
CA GLU A 88 0.13 7.04 -4.95
C GLU A 88 1.64 6.98 -4.69
N LYS A 89 2.19 7.97 -3.99
CA LYS A 89 3.60 7.97 -3.55
C LYS A 89 3.93 6.77 -2.68
N CYS A 90 3.03 6.36 -1.78
CA CYS A 90 3.20 5.14 -1.00
C CYS A 90 3.33 3.91 -1.89
N CYS A 91 2.49 3.80 -2.92
CA CYS A 91 2.56 2.69 -3.87
C CYS A 91 3.88 2.71 -4.64
N TRP A 92 4.30 3.86 -5.17
CA TRP A 92 5.58 4.00 -5.89
C TRP A 92 6.79 3.68 -5.02
N LEU A 93 6.79 4.10 -3.75
CA LEU A 93 7.84 3.75 -2.80
C LEU A 93 7.89 2.23 -2.56
N MET A 94 6.73 1.59 -2.53
CA MET A 94 6.59 0.13 -2.49
C MET A 94 6.71 -0.52 -3.88
N LEU A 95 7.23 0.24 -4.87
CA LEU A 95 7.49 -0.15 -6.25
C LEU A 95 6.25 -0.66 -7.03
N CYS A 96 5.05 -0.39 -6.52
CA CYS A 96 3.78 -0.73 -7.15
C CYS A 96 3.25 0.48 -7.93
N GLU A 97 2.86 0.30 -9.18
CA GLU A 97 2.21 1.35 -9.97
C GLU A 97 0.67 1.23 -9.84
N PRO A 98 -0.01 2.13 -9.10
CA PRO A 98 -1.43 2.00 -8.89
C PRO A 98 -2.23 2.63 -10.04
N ARG A 99 -3.31 1.96 -10.47
CA ARG A 99 -4.32 2.56 -11.35
C ARG A 99 -5.28 3.43 -10.55
N SER A 100 -5.97 4.36 -11.20
CA SER A 100 -6.93 5.27 -10.54
C SER A 100 -7.98 4.55 -9.69
N ARG A 101 -8.50 3.39 -10.16
CA ARG A 101 -9.44 2.57 -9.38
C ARG A 101 -8.83 2.00 -8.09
N GLN A 102 -7.55 1.63 -8.12
CA GLN A 102 -6.84 1.13 -6.94
C GLN A 102 -6.61 2.26 -5.94
N ILE A 103 -6.24 3.46 -6.40
CA ILE A 103 -6.11 4.65 -5.53
C ILE A 103 -7.43 4.96 -4.84
N GLU A 104 -8.56 4.96 -5.57
CA GLU A 104 -9.86 5.18 -4.95
C GLU A 104 -10.25 4.08 -3.95
N SER A 105 -9.89 2.82 -4.23
CA SER A 105 -10.13 1.72 -3.29
C SER A 105 -9.28 1.85 -2.01
N LEU A 106 -8.02 2.30 -2.14
CA LEU A 106 -7.15 2.63 -1.01
C LEU A 106 -7.69 3.80 -0.20
N LEU A 107 -8.22 4.82 -0.88
CA LEU A 107 -8.83 5.97 -0.25
C LEU A 107 -10.10 5.57 0.51
N GLN A 108 -10.94 4.72 -0.08
CA GLN A 108 -12.11 4.16 0.61
C GLN A 108 -11.70 3.36 1.85
N LEU A 109 -10.69 2.48 1.73
CA LEU A 109 -10.11 1.78 2.87
C LEU A 109 -9.63 2.77 3.94
N ALA A 110 -8.98 3.86 3.53
CA ALA A 110 -8.51 4.92 4.42
C ALA A 110 -9.62 5.74 5.08
N MET A 111 -10.84 5.75 4.55
CA MET A 111 -11.96 6.53 5.06
C MET A 111 -12.99 5.72 5.86
N GLN A 112 -12.85 4.40 5.96
CA GLN A 112 -13.77 3.55 6.73
C GLN A 112 -13.78 3.91 8.22
N ASP A 113 -14.95 4.01 8.84
CA ASP A 113 -15.06 4.31 10.27
C ASP A 113 -14.65 3.13 11.17
N SER A 114 -14.74 1.90 10.64
CA SER A 114 -14.37 0.69 11.37
C SER A 114 -12.90 0.31 11.13
N PRO A 115 -12.14 -0.02 12.19
CA PRO A 115 -10.84 -0.66 12.02
C PRO A 115 -10.99 -2.04 11.41
N GLY A 116 -9.97 -2.49 10.68
CA GLY A 116 -10.00 -3.75 9.96
C GLY A 116 -10.46 -3.57 8.52
N GLY A 117 -9.65 -4.10 7.62
CA GLY A 117 -9.82 -3.97 6.18
C GLY A 117 -8.47 -4.20 5.52
N SER A 118 -8.47 -4.96 4.42
CA SER A 118 -7.25 -5.25 3.70
C SER A 118 -7.50 -5.21 2.20
N LEU A 119 -6.56 -4.61 1.48
CA LEU A 119 -6.56 -4.57 0.03
C LEU A 119 -5.30 -5.27 -0.49
N HIS A 120 -5.47 -6.09 -1.52
CA HIS A 120 -4.38 -6.79 -2.18
C HIS A 120 -4.10 -6.09 -3.51
N LEU A 121 -2.86 -5.60 -3.66
CA LEU A 121 -2.36 -4.96 -4.86
C LEU A 121 -1.49 -5.92 -5.67
N ALA A 122 -0.88 -5.43 -6.75
CA ALA A 122 0.03 -6.20 -7.58
C ALA A 122 1.26 -6.69 -6.78
N ASP A 123 1.93 -7.72 -7.30
CA ASP A 123 3.20 -8.25 -6.79
C ASP A 123 3.22 -8.69 -5.32
N GLY A 124 2.03 -8.94 -4.76
CA GLY A 124 1.86 -9.40 -3.38
C GLY A 124 1.83 -8.28 -2.34
N LEU A 125 1.79 -7.01 -2.76
CA LEU A 125 1.65 -5.86 -1.86
C LEU A 125 0.29 -5.90 -1.18
N ARG A 126 0.29 -5.79 0.15
CA ARG A 126 -0.93 -5.73 0.96
C ARG A 126 -1.02 -4.39 1.64
N VAL A 127 -2.24 -3.87 1.68
CA VAL A 127 -2.55 -2.65 2.42
C VAL A 127 -3.56 -2.99 3.49
N ILE A 128 -3.20 -2.77 4.75
CA ILE A 128 -4.02 -3.14 5.90
C ILE A 128 -4.34 -1.87 6.68
N ARG A 129 -5.62 -1.68 6.99
CA ARG A 129 -6.08 -0.63 7.90
C ARG A 129 -6.08 -1.16 9.34
N ASN A 130 -5.32 -0.48 10.18
CA ASN A 130 -5.44 -0.55 11.63
C ASN A 130 -6.21 0.68 12.15
N LYS A 131 -6.44 0.77 13.46
CA LYS A 131 -7.26 1.84 14.06
C LYS A 131 -6.79 3.25 13.64
N ASP A 132 -5.51 3.52 13.78
CA ASP A 132 -4.95 4.87 13.60
C ASP A 132 -3.95 4.96 12.43
N GLN A 133 -3.75 3.86 11.70
CA GLN A 133 -2.72 3.77 10.66
C GLN A 133 -3.15 2.90 9.48
N ILE A 134 -2.61 3.21 8.31
CA ILE A 134 -2.57 2.28 7.18
C ILE A 134 -1.15 1.78 7.02
N ARG A 135 -1.04 0.48 6.78
CA ARG A 135 0.22 -0.20 6.55
C ARG A 135 0.25 -0.82 5.16
N PHE A 136 1.31 -0.54 4.42
CA PHE A 136 1.69 -1.21 3.20
C PHE A 136 2.78 -2.23 3.53
N GLU A 137 2.61 -3.47 3.13
CA GLU A 137 3.55 -4.53 3.47
C GLU A 137 3.72 -5.56 2.34
N TYR A 138 4.96 -6.07 2.22
CA TYR A 138 5.30 -7.30 1.52
C TYR A 138 5.71 -8.36 2.55
N PRO A 139 4.76 -9.15 3.09
CA PRO A 139 5.04 -9.93 4.30
C PRO A 139 6.05 -11.08 4.11
N ARG A 140 6.27 -11.50 2.87
CA ARG A 140 7.25 -12.53 2.48
C ARG A 140 8.25 -11.99 1.46
N GLY A 141 8.46 -10.67 1.41
CA GLY A 141 9.14 -10.02 0.30
C GLY A 141 8.26 -9.97 -0.95
N ARG A 142 8.85 -9.49 -2.06
CA ARG A 142 8.15 -9.30 -3.33
C ARG A 142 7.93 -10.63 -4.06
N GLY A 143 6.69 -10.94 -4.43
CA GLY A 143 6.37 -12.16 -5.16
C GLY A 143 4.87 -12.48 -5.27
N LEU A 144 4.51 -13.30 -6.26
CA LEU A 144 3.14 -13.75 -6.51
C LEU A 144 2.67 -14.76 -5.44
N PHE A 145 2.41 -14.28 -4.22
CA PHE A 145 1.82 -15.10 -3.17
C PHE A 145 0.36 -14.72 -2.92
N ARG A 146 -0.56 -15.53 -3.46
CA ARG A 146 -2.00 -15.46 -3.17
C ARG A 146 -2.34 -16.44 -2.05
N GLY A 147 -2.38 -15.95 -0.81
CA GLY A 147 -2.79 -16.73 0.36
C GLY A 147 -3.15 -15.81 1.52
N ARG A 148 -4.04 -16.25 2.42
CA ARG A 148 -4.30 -15.52 3.67
C ARG A 148 -3.09 -15.75 4.57
N LEU A 149 -2.38 -14.68 4.94
CA LEU A 149 -1.38 -14.80 5.99
C LEU A 149 -2.18 -14.85 7.28
N ALA A 150 -1.92 -15.87 8.10
CA ALA A 150 -2.50 -15.92 9.44
C ALA A 150 -2.18 -14.58 10.11
N THR A 151 -3.23 -13.84 10.49
CA THR A 151 -3.11 -12.48 11.04
C THR A 151 -2.68 -12.49 12.52
N GLY A 152 -2.12 -13.61 12.97
CA GLY A 152 -1.42 -13.72 14.23
C GLY A 152 0.00 -14.14 13.92
N THR A 153 0.94 -13.76 14.78
CA THR A 153 2.20 -14.49 14.96
C THR A 153 1.88 -15.97 14.99
N GLY A 154 1.98 -16.64 13.84
CA GLY A 154 1.82 -18.07 13.74
C GLY A 154 2.96 -18.64 14.55
N VAL A 155 2.64 -19.25 15.67
CA VAL A 155 3.62 -20.09 16.37
C VAL A 155 3.95 -21.20 15.40
N GLU A 156 5.19 -21.24 14.92
CA GLU A 156 5.72 -22.41 14.25
C GLU A 156 5.73 -23.53 15.29
N LEU A 157 4.75 -24.42 15.18
CA LEU A 157 4.74 -25.64 15.98
C LEU A 157 5.59 -26.66 15.24
N PRO A 158 6.63 -27.22 15.88
CA PRO A 158 7.33 -28.37 15.31
C PRO A 158 6.31 -29.51 15.10
N GLU A 159 6.46 -30.25 14.01
CA GLU A 159 5.67 -31.46 13.77
C GLU A 159 5.75 -32.36 15.02
N THR A 160 4.62 -32.49 15.72
CA THR A 160 4.54 -33.28 16.94
C THR A 160 3.81 -34.57 16.60
N ASN A 161 4.55 -35.67 16.60
CA ASN A 161 3.99 -37.01 16.42
C ASN A 161 3.24 -37.40 17.71
N ILE A 162 1.97 -37.78 17.60
CA ILE A 162 1.12 -38.25 18.71
C ILE A 162 1.13 -39.79 18.68
N PRO A 163 1.95 -40.45 19.51
CA PRO A 163 2.15 -41.90 19.41
C PRO A 163 0.98 -42.73 19.93
N ALA A 164 0.10 -42.17 20.76
CA ALA A 164 -1.04 -42.86 21.35
C ALA A 164 -2.15 -41.88 21.76
N PRO A 165 -3.39 -42.34 22.00
CA PRO A 165 -4.42 -41.55 22.65
C PRO A 165 -3.98 -41.07 24.04
N GLY A 166 -4.31 -39.83 24.38
CA GLY A 166 -3.83 -39.14 25.57
C GLY A 166 -4.08 -37.64 25.53
N SER A 167 -3.62 -36.94 26.57
CA SER A 167 -3.70 -35.48 26.69
C SER A 167 -2.35 -34.85 26.33
N TYR A 168 -2.35 -33.94 25.38
CA TYR A 168 -1.18 -33.24 24.88
C TYR A 168 -1.36 -31.73 25.07
N ASP A 169 -0.50 -31.11 25.87
CA ASP A 169 -0.50 -29.66 26.07
C ASP A 169 0.34 -28.97 24.98
N PHE A 170 -0.19 -27.88 24.43
CA PHE A 170 0.47 -27.00 23.47
C PHE A 170 0.63 -25.61 24.10
N PRO A 171 1.69 -25.39 24.91
CA PRO A 171 1.86 -24.15 25.70
C PRO A 171 1.90 -22.91 24.82
N ALA A 172 2.52 -23.01 23.64
CA ALA A 172 2.63 -21.91 22.71
C ALA A 172 1.28 -21.51 22.07
N LEU A 173 0.29 -22.40 22.08
CA LEU A 173 -1.10 -22.08 21.71
C LEU A 173 -2.01 -21.80 22.91
N ASN A 174 -1.51 -21.99 24.13
CA ASN A 174 -2.30 -22.03 25.36
C ASN A 174 -3.53 -22.96 25.22
N LYS A 175 -3.33 -24.14 24.61
CA LYS A 175 -4.38 -25.13 24.33
C LYS A 175 -3.96 -26.53 24.73
N ARG A 176 -4.94 -27.40 24.96
CA ARG A 176 -4.79 -28.83 25.23
C ARG A 176 -5.56 -29.63 24.19
N LEU A 177 -4.92 -30.66 23.63
CA LEU A 177 -5.52 -31.63 22.73
C LEU A 177 -5.76 -32.92 23.51
N ILE A 178 -6.99 -33.45 23.44
CA ILE A 178 -7.35 -34.74 24.03
C ILE A 178 -7.66 -35.67 22.86
N VAL A 179 -6.92 -36.76 22.76
CA VAL A 179 -7.13 -37.82 21.76
C VAL A 179 -7.67 -39.03 22.50
N GLU A 180 -8.87 -39.47 22.16
CA GLU A 180 -9.55 -40.63 22.74
C GLU A 180 -9.64 -41.77 21.73
N TYR A 181 -9.72 -43.01 22.20
CA TYR A 181 -10.08 -44.14 21.35
C TYR A 181 -11.56 -44.03 20.97
N LEU A 182 -11.87 -44.10 19.68
CA LEU A 182 -13.24 -44.29 19.17
C LEU A 182 -13.68 -45.74 19.38
#